data_AF-A0A7V0T7S0-F1
#
_entry.id   AF-A0A7V0T7S0-F1
#
_cell.length_a   1.000
_cell.length_b   1.000
_cell.length_c   1.000
_cell.angle_alpha   90.00
_cell.angle_beta   90.00
_cell.angle_gamma   90.00
#
_symmetry.space_group_name_H-M   'P 1'
#
loop_
_entity.id
_entity.type
_entity.pdbx_description
1 polymer ?
#
loop_
_entity_poly.entity_id
_entity_poly.type
_entity_poly.pdbx_seq_one_letter_code
_entity_poly.pdbx_strand_id
1 'polypeptide(L)' 'MPIYEYKCDCGREVEDLRKASEADAKCICPDCGKPMKRKLSAHSGVRMGGGGGGTCCGRSEPCGAPPCADGACRLPD' A
#
# COMPACT_ATOMS: atom_id res chain seq x y z
N MET A 1 -6.35 4.48 -6.59
CA MET A 1 -7.53 3.59 -6.76
C MET A 1 -7.11 2.19 -6.34
N PRO A 2 -7.89 1.48 -5.51
CA PRO A 2 -7.56 0.11 -5.15
C PRO A 2 -7.66 -0.81 -6.38
N ILE A 3 -6.64 -1.63 -6.58
CA ILE A 3 -6.64 -2.70 -7.58
C ILE A 3 -7.21 -3.93 -6.89
N TYR A 4 -8.19 -4.59 -7.51
CA TYR A 4 -8.78 -5.82 -6.99
C TYR A 4 -8.40 -6.99 -7.90
N GLU A 5 -7.96 -8.09 -7.27
CA GLU A 5 -7.62 -9.33 -7.96
C GLU A 5 -8.77 -10.33 -7.81
N TYR A 6 -9.07 -11.09 -8.85
CA TYR A 6 -10.13 -12.10 -8.87
C TYR A 6 -9.56 -13.43 -9.38
N LYS A 7 -9.96 -14.54 -8.76
CA LYS A 7 -9.53 -15.90 -9.13
C LYS A 7 -10.75 -16.79 -9.41
N CYS A 8 -10.86 -17.39 -10.61
CA CYS A 8 -11.79 -18.52 -10.85
C CYS A 8 -11.14 -19.82 -10.36
N ASP A 9 -12.00 -20.75 -9.97
CA ASP A 9 -11.66 -22.14 -9.67
C ASP A 9 -11.01 -22.88 -10.86
N CYS A 10 -11.23 -22.40 -12.10
CA CYS A 10 -10.56 -22.93 -13.29
C CYS A 10 -9.07 -22.56 -13.40
N GLY A 11 -8.55 -21.74 -12.48
CA GLY A 11 -7.15 -21.30 -12.47
C GLY A 11 -6.89 -19.97 -13.17
N ARG A 12 -7.89 -19.32 -13.76
CA ARG A 12 -7.74 -17.95 -14.29
C ARG A 12 -7.69 -16.91 -13.18
N GLU A 13 -6.79 -15.95 -13.35
CA GLU A 13 -6.62 -14.77 -12.50
C GLU A 13 -6.87 -13.52 -13.34
N VAL A 14 -7.61 -12.55 -12.79
CA VAL A 14 -7.99 -11.30 -13.46
C VAL A 14 -7.77 -10.16 -12.49
N GLU A 15 -7.13 -9.10 -12.97
CA GLU A 15 -6.89 -7.87 -12.22
C GLU A 15 -7.79 -6.77 -12.77
N ASP A 16 -8.56 -6.11 -11.90
CA ASP A 16 -9.53 -5.10 -12.31
C ASP A 16 -9.48 -3.87 -11.38
N LEU A 17 -9.38 -2.68 -11.99
CA LEU A 17 -9.44 -1.42 -11.26
C LEU A 17 -10.91 -1.06 -11.01
N ARG A 18 -11.41 -1.36 -9.81
CA ARG A 18 -12.76 -0.97 -9.38
C ARG A 18 -12.75 0.19 -8.41
N LYS A 19 -13.84 0.95 -8.44
CA LYS A 19 -14.19 1.86 -7.35
C LYS A 19 -14.50 1.04 -6.10
N ALA A 20 -14.18 1.58 -4.92
CA ALA A 20 -14.42 0.89 -3.65
C ALA A 20 -15.90 0.49 -3.44
N SER A 21 -16.84 1.28 -3.97
CA SER A 21 -18.28 0.96 -3.94
C SER A 21 -18.69 -0.22 -4.82
N GLU A 22 -17.88 -0.58 -5.82
CA GLU A 22 -18.13 -1.71 -6.72
C GLU A 22 -17.27 -2.94 -6.37
N ALA A 23 -16.60 -2.91 -5.21
CA ALA A 23 -15.70 -3.97 -4.80
C ALA A 23 -16.39 -5.32 -4.52
N ASP A 24 -17.71 -5.31 -4.33
CA ASP A 24 -18.56 -6.50 -4.12
C ASP A 24 -19.28 -6.96 -5.40
N ALA A 25 -19.04 -6.28 -6.54
CA ALA A 25 -19.65 -6.68 -7.81
C ALA A 25 -19.22 -8.12 -8.17
N LYS A 26 -20.20 -8.98 -8.47
CA LYS A 26 -19.94 -10.36 -8.93
C LYS A 26 -19.20 -10.32 -10.25
N CYS A 27 -17.96 -10.81 -10.25
CA CYS A 27 -17.17 -10.97 -11.45
C CYS A 27 -17.39 -12.38 -12.01
N ILE A 28 -17.79 -12.50 -13.27
CA ILE A 28 -18.03 -13.79 -13.94
C ILE A 28 -16.84 -14.09 -14.83
N CYS A 29 -16.33 -15.31 -14.77
CA CYS A 29 -15.22 -15.69 -15.63
C CYS A 29 -15.71 -15.94 -17.07
N PRO A 30 -15.01 -15.40 -18.08
CA PRO A 30 -15.36 -15.62 -19.49
C PRO A 30 -15.08 -17.04 -20.00
N ASP A 31 -14.35 -17.87 -19.25
CA ASP A 31 -14.01 -19.25 -19.62
C ASP A 31 -14.95 -20.27 -18.98
N CYS A 32 -15.02 -20.21 -17.65
CA CYS A 32 -15.73 -21.18 -16.83
C CYS A 32 -17.22 -20.80 -16.69
N GLY A 33 -17.61 -19.55 -16.98
CA GLY A 33 -18.96 -19.01 -16.73
C GLY A 33 -19.36 -18.94 -15.25
N LYS A 34 -18.42 -19.29 -14.34
CA LYS A 34 -18.64 -19.36 -12.90
C LYS A 34 -18.28 -18.03 -12.22
N PRO A 35 -18.88 -17.74 -11.05
CA PRO A 35 -18.51 -16.56 -10.26
C PRO A 35 -17.07 -16.68 -9.75
N MET A 36 -16.28 -15.65 -9.99
CA MET A 36 -14.91 -15.52 -9.50
C MET A 36 -14.90 -14.98 -8.08
N LYS A 37 -13.97 -15.48 -7.25
CA LYS A 37 -13.79 -14.97 -5.89
C LYS A 37 -12.74 -13.87 -5.90
N ARG A 38 -13.03 -12.77 -5.20
CA ARG A 38 -12.07 -11.68 -5.01
C ARG A 38 -10.92 -12.19 -4.15
N LYS A 39 -9.72 -12.20 -4.72
CA LYS A 39 -8.50 -12.27 -3.94
C LYS A 39 -8.30 -10.88 -3.32
N LEU A 40 -8.55 -10.83 -2.02
CA LEU A 40 -8.03 -9.75 -1.20
C LEU A 40 -6.52 -9.94 -1.15
N SER A 41 -5.80 -9.37 -2.12
CA SER A 41 -4.36 -9.21 -1.99
C SER A 41 -4.17 -8.30 -0.79
N ALA A 42 -3.88 -8.93 0.36
CA ALA A 42 -3.41 -8.30 1.57
C ALA A 42 -2.02 -7.74 1.26
N HIS A 43 -1.95 -6.75 0.37
CA HIS A 43 -0.94 -5.73 0.48
C HIS A 43 -1.17 -5.18 1.86
N SER A 44 -0.34 -5.69 2.78
CA SER A 44 -0.26 -5.24 4.13
C SER A 44 -0.41 -3.74 4.04
N GLY A 45 -1.54 -3.24 4.53
CA GLY A 45 -1.50 -1.95 5.16
C GLY A 45 -0.45 -2.13 6.22
N VAL A 46 0.81 -1.86 5.88
CA VAL A 46 1.70 -1.18 6.80
C VAL A 46 0.91 0.10 7.08
N ARG A 47 -0.03 -0.03 8.02
CA ARG A 47 -0.26 0.97 9.02
C ARG A 47 1.17 1.15 9.53
N MET A 48 1.86 2.16 9.03
CA MET A 48 2.98 2.71 9.76
C MET A 48 2.32 3.30 11.01
N GLY A 49 1.96 2.40 11.93
CA GLY A 49 1.52 2.73 13.25
C GLY A 49 2.74 3.36 13.89
N GLY A 50 2.59 4.63 14.22
CA GLY A 50 3.41 5.34 15.21
C GLY A 50 4.90 5.01 15.20
N GLY A 51 5.65 5.60 14.28
CA GLY A 51 7.04 5.95 14.56
C GLY A 51 7.05 7.44 14.82
N GLY A 52 7.27 7.84 16.08
CA GLY A 52 7.10 9.20 16.59
C GLY A 52 7.77 10.29 15.75
N GLY A 53 7.32 11.53 15.95
CA GLY A 53 7.78 12.75 15.26
C GLY A 53 9.29 12.95 15.31
N GLY A 54 10.00 12.18 14.50
CA GLY A 54 11.43 12.20 14.32
C GLY A 54 11.74 12.78 12.95
N THR A 55 12.80 13.57 12.90
CA THR A 55 13.35 14.12 11.67
C THR A 55 13.83 13.03 10.72
N CYS A 56 14.12 13.40 9.47
CA CYS A 56 14.70 12.50 8.46
C CYS A 56 15.99 11.76 8.92
N CYS A 57 16.61 12.20 10.03
CA CYS A 57 17.78 11.60 10.65
C CYS A 57 17.46 10.70 11.87
N GLY A 58 16.18 10.40 12.14
CA GLY A 58 15.77 9.55 13.26
C GLY A 58 15.84 10.20 14.65
N ARG A 59 16.00 11.54 14.73
CA ARG A 59 16.04 12.29 16.00
C ARG A 59 14.73 13.01 16.26
N SER A 60 14.36 13.18 17.52
CA SER A 60 13.16 13.92 17.93
C SER A 60 13.25 15.44 17.71
N GLU A 61 14.45 15.99 17.47
CA GLU A 61 14.68 17.42 17.28
C GLU A 61 15.15 17.74 15.85
N PRO A 62 14.76 18.91 15.30
CA PRO A 62 15.24 19.42 14.02
C PRO A 62 16.76 19.58 14.00
N CYS A 63 17.38 19.27 12.86
CA CYS A 63 18.78 19.57 12.63
C CYS A 63 19.00 21.09 12.48
N GLY A 64 20.17 21.57 12.89
CA GLY A 64 20.59 22.94 12.62
C GLY A 64 20.70 23.20 11.12
N ALA A 65 20.59 24.46 10.69
CA ALA A 65 20.81 24.86 9.30
C ALA A 65 22.30 25.10 9.03
N PRO A 66 22.89 24.57 7.94
CA PRO A 66 22.33 23.60 7.00
C PRO A 66 22.25 22.17 7.58
N PRO A 67 21.23 21.37 7.22
CA PRO A 67 20.91 20.09 7.85
C PRO A 67 21.96 19.00 7.62
N CYS A 68 22.70 19.10 6.52
CA CYS A 68 23.76 18.18 6.12
C CYS A 68 24.95 18.96 5.58
N ALA A 69 25.98 19.12 6.41
CA ALA A 69 27.30 19.56 5.97
C ALA A 69 28.28 18.46 6.39
N ASP A 70 29.01 17.92 5.43
CA ASP A 70 30.08 16.92 5.63
C ASP A 70 29.63 15.50 6.02
N GLY A 71 28.37 15.13 5.74
CA GLY A 71 27.87 13.77 6.01
C GLY A 71 27.51 13.50 7.48
N ALA A 72 27.54 14.53 8.33
CA ALA A 72 27.08 14.48 9.71
C ALA A 72 25.88 15.41 9.94
N CYS A 73 24.94 14.97 10.77
CA CYS A 73 23.80 15.77 11.20
C CYS A 73 24.23 16.73 12.32
N ARG A 74 24.12 18.04 12.06
CA ARG A 74 24.48 19.11 13.02
C ARG A 74 23.37 19.31 14.06
N LEU A 75 23.75 19.34 15.34
CA LEU A 75 22.87 19.66 16.45
C LEU A 75 22.55 21.17 16.43
N PRO A 76 21.31 21.58 16.77
CA PRO A 76 21.07 22.97 17.16
C PRO A 76 21.86 23.27 18.44
N ASP A 77 22.42 24.49 18.54
CA ASP A 77 23.05 24.99 19.78
C ASP A 77 22.01 25.18 20.89
#